data_AF-A0A1H0C108-F1
#
_entry.id   AF-A0A1H0C108-F1
#
_cell.length_a   1.000
_cell.length_b   1.000
_cell.length_c   1.000
_cell.angle_alpha   90.00
_cell.angle_beta   90.00
_cell.angle_gamma   90.00
#
_symmetry.space_group_name_H-M   'P 1'
#
loop_
_entity.id
_entity.type
_entity.pdbx_description
1 polymer ?
#
loop_
_entity_poly.entity_id
_entity_poly.type
_entity_poly.pdbx_seq_one_letter_code
_entity_poly.pdbx_strand_id
1 'polypeptide(L)' 'MSEASSSLRIEDAVNETCPWSGKPISADSLTTYQDEVVGFCNPGCRDKFELAVHHFEAALQAKRRIVAQRSETDRG' A
#
# COMPACT_ATOMS: atom_id res chain seq x y z
N MET A 1 -18.87 7.62 -20.56
CA MET A 1 -17.86 6.69 -20.01
C MET A 1 -17.43 7.28 -18.68
N SER A 2 -18.27 7.17 -17.64
CA SER A 2 -18.21 6.12 -16.61
C SER A 2 -17.03 6.32 -15.65
N GLU A 3 -17.09 7.35 -14.81
CA GLU A 3 -16.20 7.47 -13.64
C GLU A 3 -16.79 6.60 -12.52
N ALA A 4 -16.18 5.44 -12.33
CA ALA A 4 -16.55 4.50 -11.31
C ALA A 4 -16.43 5.15 -9.93
N SER A 5 -17.56 5.11 -9.23
CA SER A 5 -17.75 5.43 -7.82
C SER A 5 -16.53 5.03 -6.97
N SER A 6 -16.03 6.03 -6.25
CA SER A 6 -14.91 6.04 -5.30
C SER A 6 -15.12 5.17 -4.05
N SER A 7 -15.69 3.98 -4.20
CA SER A 7 -16.01 3.05 -3.13
C SER A 7 -15.26 1.74 -3.37
N LEU A 8 -14.18 1.52 -2.61
CA LEU A 8 -13.48 0.23 -2.58
C LEU A 8 -14.47 -0.86 -2.18
N ARG A 9 -14.48 -1.99 -2.90
CA ARG A 9 -15.35 -3.12 -2.61
C ARG A 9 -14.54 -4.25 -1.99
N ILE A 10 -15.12 -4.92 -1.00
CA ILE A 10 -14.48 -6.02 -0.27
C ILE A 10 -14.22 -7.23 -1.18
N GLU A 11 -15.03 -7.41 -2.22
CA GLU A 11 -14.89 -8.44 -3.26
C GLU A 11 -13.69 -8.23 -4.18
N ASP A 12 -13.19 -7.00 -4.30
CA ASP A 12 -12.00 -6.68 -5.08
C ASP A 12 -10.72 -6.91 -4.23
N ALA A 13 -10.87 -7.21 -2.93
CA ALA A 13 -9.73 -7.35 -2.04
C ALA A 13 -8.94 -8.63 -2.33
N VAL A 14 -7.62 -8.48 -2.46
CA VAL A 14 -6.70 -9.60 -2.72
C VAL A 14 -6.53 -10.54 -1.52
N ASN A 15 -7.06 -10.16 -0.35
CA ASN A 15 -6.94 -10.91 0.90
C ASN A 15 -8.29 -11.04 1.61
N GLU A 16 -8.57 -12.23 2.15
CA GLU A 16 -9.79 -12.48 2.93
C GLU A 16 -9.60 -12.26 4.44
N THR A 17 -8.34 -12.29 4.90
CA THR A 17 -7.98 -12.16 6.32
C THR A 17 -6.97 -11.04 6.54
N CYS A 18 -7.09 -10.40 7.71
CA CYS A 18 -6.22 -9.31 8.12
C CYS A 18 -4.82 -9.83 8.45
N PRO A 19 -3.76 -9.32 7.79
CA PRO A 19 -2.39 -9.81 7.98
C PRO A 19 -1.84 -9.57 9.39
N TRP A 20 -2.41 -8.63 10.16
CA TRP A 20 -1.98 -8.33 11.52
C TRP A 20 -2.55 -9.29 12.58
N SER A 21 -3.74 -9.83 12.36
CA SER A 21 -4.50 -10.53 13.40
C SER A 21 -5.11 -11.87 12.98
N GLY A 22 -5.16 -12.17 11.67
CA GLY A 22 -5.83 -13.34 11.12
C GLY A 22 -7.37 -13.28 11.12
N LYS A 23 -7.97 -12.20 11.63
CA LYS A 23 -9.43 -11.98 11.59
C LYS A 23 -9.90 -11.68 10.17
N PRO A 24 -11.18 -11.95 9.81
CA PRO A 24 -11.74 -11.55 8.53
C PRO A 24 -11.59 -10.05 8.27
N ILE A 25 -11.45 -9.68 7.00
CA ILE A 25 -11.44 -8.27 6.59
C ILE A 25 -12.84 -7.64 6.67
N SER A 26 -12.89 -6.32 6.70
CA SER A 26 -14.13 -5.54 6.78
C SER A 26 -14.19 -4.49 5.68
N ALA A 27 -15.38 -4.26 5.13
CA ALA A 27 -15.61 -3.35 4.01
C ALA A 27 -15.39 -1.87 4.37
N ASP A 28 -15.41 -1.53 5.67
CA ASP A 28 -15.09 -0.18 6.20
C ASP A 28 -13.58 0.07 6.35
N SER A 29 -12.77 -0.97 6.11
CA SER A 29 -11.35 -1.04 6.45
C SER A 29 -10.52 -1.46 5.24
N LEU A 30 -10.88 -0.95 4.06
CA LEU A 30 -10.21 -1.21 2.79
C LEU A 30 -9.27 -0.06 2.42
N THR A 31 -8.19 -0.38 1.71
CA THR A 31 -7.26 0.58 1.09
C THR A 31 -6.75 0.04 -0.25
N THR A 32 -6.05 0.86 -1.01
CA THR A 32 -5.41 0.47 -2.27
C THR A 32 -3.89 0.40 -2.10
N TYR A 33 -3.28 -0.68 -2.55
CA TYR A 33 -1.84 -0.86 -2.54
C TYR A 33 -1.38 -1.47 -3.87
N GLN A 34 -0.51 -0.76 -4.60
CA GLN A 34 -0.05 -1.16 -5.94
C GLN A 34 -1.22 -1.47 -6.90
N ASP A 35 -2.21 -0.57 -6.96
CA ASP A 35 -3.43 -0.70 -7.77
C ASP A 35 -4.37 -1.86 -7.39
N GLU A 36 -4.03 -2.62 -6.34
CA GLU A 36 -4.84 -3.71 -5.81
C GLU A 36 -5.58 -3.28 -4.53
N VAL A 37 -6.78 -3.82 -4.30
CA VAL A 37 -7.53 -3.57 -3.07
C VAL A 37 -7.03 -4.50 -1.97
N VAL A 38 -6.75 -3.95 -0.79
CA VAL A 38 -6.32 -4.70 0.39
C VAL A 38 -7.25 -4.38 1.55
N GLY A 39 -7.72 -5.42 2.23
CA GLY A 39 -8.63 -5.30 3.37
C GLY A 39 -7.99 -5.55 4.73
N PHE A 40 -8.57 -4.93 5.76
CA PHE A 40 -8.16 -5.09 7.15
C PHE A 40 -9.36 -5.37 8.06
N CYS A 41 -9.11 -5.88 9.27
CA CYS A 41 -10.18 -6.19 10.21
C CYS A 41 -10.74 -4.96 10.96
N ASN A 42 -10.06 -3.81 10.87
CA ASN A 42 -10.50 -2.52 11.40
C ASN A 42 -9.68 -1.37 10.78
N PRO A 43 -10.17 -0.12 10.88
CA PRO A 43 -9.46 1.05 10.35
C PRO A 43 -8.08 1.25 10.96
N GLY A 44 -7.88 0.93 12.25
CA GLY A 44 -6.58 1.08 12.90
C GLY A 44 -5.49 0.16 12.33
N CYS A 45 -5.85 -1.02 11.80
CA CYS A 45 -4.92 -1.91 11.10
C CYS A 45 -4.61 -1.39 9.69
N ARG A 46 -5.61 -0.82 9.01
CA ARG A 46 -5.44 -0.15 7.71
C ARG A 46 -4.49 1.04 7.83
N ASP A 47 -4.73 1.94 8.78
CA ASP A 47 -3.95 3.17 8.94
C ASP A 47 -2.48 2.87 9.29
N LYS A 48 -2.25 1.84 10.13
CA LYS A 48 -0.89 1.35 10.43
C LYS A 48 -0.17 0.84 9.17
N PHE A 49 -0.89 0.14 8.31
CA PHE A 49 -0.35 -0.36 7.06
C PHE A 49 -0.03 0.79 6.10
N GLU A 50 -0.95 1.74 5.90
CA GLU A 50 -0.73 2.92 5.06
C GLU A 50 0.49 3.72 5.50
N LEU A 51 0.63 3.95 6.81
CA LEU A 51 1.80 4.65 7.36
C LEU A 51 3.10 3.86 7.09
N ALA A 52 3.09 2.54 7.29
CA ALA A 52 4.24 1.69 7.02
C ALA A 52 4.63 1.73 5.54
N VAL A 53 3.67 1.61 4.63
CA VAL A 53 3.88 1.73 3.17
C VAL A 53 4.51 3.07 2.83
N HIS A 54 3.95 4.18 3.33
CA HIS A 54 4.50 5.51 3.09
C HIS A 54 5.97 5.64 3.56
N HIS A 55 6.29 5.11 4.75
CA HIS A 55 7.68 5.11 5.24
C HIS A 55 8.62 4.29 4.34
N PHE A 56 8.18 3.10 3.91
CA PHE A 56 9.00 2.25 3.05
C PHE A 56 9.18 2.85 1.66
N GLU A 57 8.14 3.41 1.06
CA GLU A 57 8.22 4.08 -0.24
C GLU A 57 9.17 5.27 -0.20
N ALA A 58 9.09 6.11 0.82
CA ALA A 58 10.00 7.24 1.01
C ALA A 58 11.46 6.75 1.13
N ALA A 59 11.71 5.69 1.92
CA ALA A 59 13.04 5.12 2.07
C ALA A 59 13.57 4.50 0.77
N LEU A 60 12.72 3.78 0.02
CA LEU A 60 13.08 3.19 -1.28
C LEU A 60 13.36 4.27 -2.32
N GLN A 61 12.58 5.35 -2.36
CA GLN A 61 12.82 6.48 -3.26
C GLN A 61 14.17 7.15 -2.94
N ALA A 62 14.46 7.39 -1.67
CA ALA A 62 15.74 7.94 -1.23
C ALA A 62 16.92 7.02 -1.63
N LYS A 63 16.79 5.71 -1.40
CA LYS A 63 17.80 4.71 -1.81
C LYS A 63 18.03 4.72 -3.32
N ARG A 64 16.97 4.75 -4.13
CA ARG A 64 17.04 4.79 -5.60
C ARG A 64 17.79 6.04 -6.10
N ARG A 65 17.55 7.21 -5.49
CA ARG A 65 18.28 8.46 -5.81
C ARG A 65 19.78 8.33 -5.54
N ILE A 66 20.15 7.81 -4.37
CA ILE A 66 21.57 7.62 -4.00
C ILE A 66 22.28 6.67 -4.98
N VAL A 67 21.64 5.56 -5.34
CA VAL A 67 22.22 4.59 -6.29
C VAL A 67 22.40 5.21 -7.68
N ALA A 68 21.40 5.94 -8.18
CA ALA A 68 21.46 6.61 -9.48
C ALA A 68 22.57 7.69 -9.54
N GLN A 69 22.76 8.44 -8.45
CA GLN A 69 23.81 9.47 -8.38
C GLN A 69 25.22 8.85 -8.31
N ARG A 70 25.38 7.72 -7.62
CA ARG A 70 26.69 7.04 -7.51
C ARG A 70 27.16 6.46 -8.85
N SER A 71 26.25 6.05 -9.74
CA SER A 71 26.61 5.50 -11.05
C SER A 71 26.96 6.57 -12.10
N GLU A 72 26.65 7.85 -11.85
CA GLU A 72 27.06 8.98 -12.69
C GLU A 72 28.45 9.51 -12.33
N THR A 73 28.79 9.53 -11.04
CA THR A 73 30.11 10.01 -10.57
C THR A 73 31.27 9.05 -10.90
N ASP A 74 31.01 7.75 -11.04
CA ASP A 74 32.04 6.72 -11.32
C ASP A 74 32.38 6.57 -12.81
N ARG A 75 31.83 7.43 -13.68
CA ARG A 75 32.04 7.42 -15.13
C ARG A 75 32.94 8.56 -15.63
N GLY A 76 33.63 9.26 -14.73
CA GLY A 76 34.52 10.40 -14.98
C GLY A 76 35.97 10.13 -14.58
#